data_AF-A0A364NG03-F1
#
_entry.id   AF-A0A364NG03-F1
#
_cell.length_a   1.000
_cell.length_b   1.000
_cell.length_c   1.000
_cell.angle_alpha   90.00
_cell.angle_beta   90.00
_cell.angle_gamma   90.00
#
_symmetry.space_group_name_H-M   'P 1'
#
loop_
_entity.id
_entity.type
_entity.pdbx_description
1 polymer ?
#
loop_
_entity_poly.entity_id
_entity_poly.type
_entity_poly.pdbx_seq_one_letter_code
_entity_poly.pdbx_strand_id
1 'polypeptide(L)'
;MGENDTVSMIHGSQTSKLVATAQALSKAEQENIVANQKNRELAQTMLALAEEMRAQSVRDIEDAQLRSQVDAVDKQLKDSRRRVKTLRGILSGMIVGSGINWAADDGLSELVMEDEEDG
;
A
#
# COMPACT_ATOMS: atom_id res chain seq x y z
N MET A 1 47.71 -6.48 -29.67
CA MET A 1 46.38 -6.10 -29.14
C MET A 1 46.33 -6.66 -27.73
N GLY A 2 46.50 -5.80 -26.73
CA GLY A 2 46.94 -6.19 -25.39
C GLY A 2 45.78 -6.57 -24.47
N GLU A 3 46.05 -7.35 -23.43
CA GLU A 3 45.09 -7.74 -22.38
C GLU A 3 44.29 -6.54 -21.82
N ASN A 4 44.90 -5.35 -21.81
CA ASN A 4 44.26 -4.10 -21.42
C ASN A 4 43.07 -3.69 -22.31
N ASP A 5 43.16 -3.89 -23.63
CA ASP A 5 42.04 -3.62 -24.56
C ASP A 5 40.88 -4.58 -24.28
N THR A 6 41.18 -5.86 -24.05
CA THR A 6 40.15 -6.86 -23.75
C THR A 6 39.45 -6.59 -22.42
N VAL A 7 40.19 -6.19 -21.39
CA VAL A 7 39.61 -5.81 -20.09
C VAL A 7 38.75 -4.55 -20.24
N SER A 8 39.22 -3.55 -20.98
CA SER A 8 38.47 -2.30 -21.21
C SER A 8 37.16 -2.56 -21.98
N MET A 9 37.17 -3.45 -22.97
CA MET A 9 35.95 -3.85 -23.69
C MET A 9 34.96 -4.61 -22.80
N ILE A 10 35.45 -5.57 -21.99
CA ILE A 10 34.59 -6.33 -21.07
C ILE A 10 33.99 -5.39 -20.02
N HIS A 11 34.79 -4.50 -19.46
CA HIS A 11 34.31 -3.51 -18.49
C HIS A 11 33.24 -2.60 -19.11
N GLY A 12 33.47 -2.05 -20.30
CA GLY A 12 32.47 -1.24 -21.01
C GLY A 12 31.16 -2.01 -21.28
N SER A 13 31.26 -3.29 -21.63
CA SER A 13 30.09 -4.17 -21.80
C SER A 13 29.34 -4.39 -20.49
N GLN A 14 30.05 -4.65 -19.39
CA GLN A 14 29.46 -4.85 -18.07
C GLN A 14 28.80 -3.58 -17.54
N THR A 15 29.44 -2.42 -17.68
CA THR A 15 28.86 -1.13 -17.31
C THR A 15 27.58 -0.86 -18.10
N SER A 16 27.59 -1.10 -19.42
CA SER A 16 26.41 -0.92 -20.27
C SER A 16 25.25 -1.84 -19.83
N LYS A 17 25.55 -3.10 -19.49
CA LYS A 17 24.56 -4.04 -18.97
C LYS A 17 24.00 -3.58 -17.62
N LEU A 18 24.86 -3.14 -16.70
CA LEU A 18 24.45 -2.62 -15.39
C LEU A 18 23.49 -1.44 -15.53
N VAL A 19 23.83 -0.48 -16.38
CA VAL A 19 22.97 0.69 -16.65
C VAL A 19 21.63 0.25 -17.23
N ALA A 20 21.63 -0.64 -18.21
CA ALA A 20 20.39 -1.15 -18.81
C ALA A 20 19.52 -1.90 -17.77
N THR A 21 20.12 -2.71 -16.90
CA THR A 21 19.38 -3.41 -15.84
C THR A 21 18.83 -2.46 -14.79
N ALA A 22 19.59 -1.42 -14.41
CA ALA A 22 19.13 -0.42 -13.46
C ALA A 22 17.95 0.40 -14.02
N GLN A 23 18.00 0.77 -15.30
CA GLN A 23 16.89 1.43 -15.99
C GLN A 23 15.65 0.54 -16.08
N ALA A 24 15.82 -0.74 -16.39
CA ALA A 24 14.71 -1.69 -16.44
C ALA A 24 14.08 -1.91 -15.05
N LEU A 25 14.89 -2.00 -14.00
CA LEU A 25 14.42 -2.11 -12.63
C LEU A 25 13.63 -0.87 -12.21
N SER A 26 14.19 0.33 -12.43
CA SER A 26 13.51 1.59 -12.10
C SER A 26 12.17 1.75 -12.84
N LYS A 27 12.10 1.32 -14.10
CA LYS A 27 10.84 1.30 -14.85
C LYS A 27 9.83 0.30 -14.25
N ALA A 28 10.27 -0.89 -13.89
CA ALA A 28 9.42 -1.91 -13.28
C ALA A 28 8.90 -1.47 -11.90
N GLU A 29 9.72 -0.80 -11.10
CA GLU A 29 9.34 -0.19 -9.81
C GLU A 29 8.26 0.88 -10.03
N GLN A 30 8.45 1.77 -10.99
CA GLN A 30 7.44 2.79 -11.32
C GLN A 30 6.11 2.17 -11.78
N GLU A 31 6.15 1.13 -12.62
CA GLU A 31 4.96 0.40 -13.04
C GLU A 31 4.28 -0.31 -11.85
N ASN A 32 5.06 -0.84 -10.90
CA ASN A 32 4.56 -1.48 -9.70
C ASN A 32 3.85 -0.49 -8.77
N ILE A 33 4.42 0.70 -8.57
CA ILE A 33 3.81 1.78 -7.78
C ILE A 33 2.45 2.16 -8.38
N VAL A 34 2.39 2.39 -9.70
CA VAL A 34 1.13 2.73 -10.38
C VAL A 34 0.11 1.60 -10.27
N ALA A 35 0.54 0.34 -10.38
CA ALA A 35 -0.35 -0.81 -10.23
C ALA A 35 -0.89 -0.95 -8.79
N ASN A 36 -0.06 -0.73 -7.77
CA ASN A 36 -0.47 -0.75 -6.37
C ASN A 36 -1.45 0.37 -6.04
N GLN A 37 -1.21 1.58 -6.55
CA GLN A 37 -2.15 2.69 -6.42
C GLN A 37 -3.52 2.33 -7.00
N LYS A 38 -3.54 1.75 -8.21
CA LYS A 38 -4.79 1.30 -8.83
C LYS A 38 -5.48 0.16 -8.06
N ASN A 39 -4.70 -0.78 -7.50
CA ASN A 39 -5.24 -1.84 -6.66
C ASN A 39 -5.88 -1.27 -5.39
N ARG A 40 -5.29 -0.24 -4.79
CA ARG A 40 -5.83 0.47 -3.63
C ARG A 40 -7.16 1.14 -3.96
N GLU A 41 -7.23 1.89 -5.07
CA GLU A 41 -8.46 2.54 -5.54
C GLU A 41 -9.60 1.53 -5.82
N LEU A 42 -9.27 0.40 -6.46
CA LEU A 42 -10.23 -0.68 -6.70
C LEU A 42 -10.70 -1.34 -5.41
N ALA A 43 -9.80 -1.55 -4.45
CA ALA A 43 -10.14 -2.09 -3.13
C ALA A 43 -11.07 -1.14 -2.36
N GLN A 44 -10.81 0.17 -2.38
CA GLN A 44 -11.69 1.18 -1.80
C GLN A 44 -13.07 1.14 -2.45
N THR A 45 -13.12 1.08 -3.79
CA THR A 45 -14.38 0.99 -4.55
C THR A 45 -15.15 -0.27 -4.16
N MET A 46 -14.50 -1.44 -4.13
CA MET A 46 -15.12 -2.70 -3.75
C MET A 46 -15.66 -2.66 -2.31
N LEU A 47 -14.95 -1.98 -1.40
CA LEU A 47 -15.36 -1.81 -0.02
C LEU A 47 -16.59 -0.91 0.09
N ALA A 48 -16.64 0.20 -0.66
CA ALA A 48 -17.80 1.08 -0.75
C ALA A 48 -19.04 0.34 -1.30
N LEU A 49 -18.87 -0.46 -2.37
CA LEU A 49 -19.96 -1.28 -2.92
C LEU A 49 -20.45 -2.33 -1.91
N ALA A 50 -19.54 -2.97 -1.18
CA ALA A 50 -19.91 -3.93 -0.15
C ALA A 50 -20.69 -3.26 1.00
N GLU A 51 -20.30 -2.04 1.39
CA GLU A 51 -21.03 -1.24 2.38
C GLU A 51 -22.43 -0.84 1.88
N GLU A 52 -22.58 -0.45 0.62
CA GLU A 52 -23.88 -0.16 -0.01
C GLU A 52 -24.78 -1.41 -0.03
N MET A 53 -24.27 -2.55 -0.51
CA MET A 53 -25.00 -3.82 -0.51
C MET A 53 -25.40 -4.25 0.91
N ARG A 54 -24.50 -4.06 1.89
CA ARG A 54 -24.78 -4.39 3.28
C ARG A 54 -25.85 -3.48 3.86
N ALA A 55 -25.81 -2.16 3.59
CA ALA A 55 -26.82 -1.22 4.03
C ALA A 55 -28.21 -1.54 3.45
N GLN A 56 -28.27 -1.98 2.20
CA GLN A 56 -29.50 -2.47 1.58
C GLN A 56 -29.98 -3.77 2.26
N SER A 57 -29.08 -4.75 2.45
CA SER A 57 -29.44 -6.03 3.08
C SER A 57 -29.98 -5.88 4.50
N VAL A 58 -29.45 -4.93 5.31
CA VAL A 58 -29.93 -4.69 6.69
C VAL A 58 -31.34 -4.11 6.71
N ARG A 59 -31.70 -3.29 5.71
CA ARG A 59 -33.06 -2.74 5.57
C ARG A 59 -34.08 -3.81 5.21
N ASP A 60 -33.66 -4.83 4.48
CA ASP A 60 -34.50 -5.95 4.03
C ASP A 60 -34.71 -7.02 5.13
N ILE A 61 -34.01 -6.95 6.26
CA ILE A 61 -34.22 -7.87 7.40
C ILE A 61 -35.54 -7.52 8.11
N GLU A 62 -36.60 -8.30 7.92
CA GLU A 62 -37.92 -8.07 8.56
C GLU A 62 -37.91 -8.27 10.10
N ASP A 63 -37.00 -9.11 10.60
CA ASP A 63 -36.87 -9.40 12.03
C ASP A 63 -36.01 -8.34 12.76
N ALA A 64 -36.64 -7.61 13.68
CA ALA A 64 -36.01 -6.55 14.46
C ALA A 64 -34.86 -7.05 15.37
N GLN A 65 -34.92 -8.27 15.87
CA GLN A 65 -33.88 -8.84 16.73
C GLN A 65 -32.64 -9.22 15.91
N LEU A 66 -32.82 -9.75 14.70
CA LEU A 66 -31.72 -10.02 13.77
C LEU A 66 -31.06 -8.73 13.29
N ARG A 67 -31.86 -7.69 12.98
CA ARG A 67 -31.35 -6.37 12.59
C ARG A 67 -30.47 -5.74 13.68
N SER A 68 -30.91 -5.80 14.94
CA SER A 68 -30.15 -5.28 16.08
C SER A 68 -28.81 -6.02 16.30
N GLN A 69 -28.77 -7.33 16.05
CA GLN A 69 -27.52 -8.09 16.14
C GLN A 69 -26.52 -7.71 15.05
N VAL A 70 -26.99 -7.49 13.81
CA VAL A 70 -26.13 -7.04 12.70
C VAL A 70 -25.56 -5.64 12.99
N ASP A 71 -26.36 -4.73 13.53
CA ASP A 71 -25.91 -3.39 13.95
C ASP A 71 -24.85 -3.46 15.06
N ALA A 72 -25.01 -4.37 16.03
CA ALA A 72 -24.03 -4.56 17.09
C ALA A 72 -22.68 -5.05 16.56
N VAL A 73 -22.68 -6.00 15.62
CA VAL A 73 -21.46 -6.49 14.96
C VAL A 73 -20.82 -5.41 14.09
N ASP A 74 -21.62 -4.60 13.39
CA ASP A 74 -21.12 -3.47 12.59
C ASP A 74 -20.38 -2.45 13.46
N LYS A 75 -20.95 -2.13 14.63
CA LYS A 75 -20.32 -1.24 15.60
C LYS A 75 -18.97 -1.78 16.09
N GLN A 76 -18.89 -3.07 16.40
CA GLN A 76 -17.63 -3.71 16.82
C GLN A 76 -16.57 -3.67 15.71
N LEU A 77 -16.97 -3.85 14.45
CA LEU A 77 -16.07 -3.77 13.31
C LEU A 77 -15.50 -2.36 13.13
N LYS A 78 -16.35 -1.33 13.26
CA LYS A 78 -15.94 0.08 13.23
C LYS A 78 -14.96 0.43 14.35
N ASP A 79 -15.22 -0.04 15.57
CA ASP A 79 -14.31 0.15 16.70
C ASP A 79 -12.95 -0.52 16.48
N SER A 80 -12.95 -1.74 15.91
CA SER A 80 -11.72 -2.45 15.54
C SER A 80 -10.90 -1.69 14.50
N ARG A 81 -11.54 -1.20 13.42
CA ARG A 81 -10.88 -0.38 12.39
C ARG A 81 -10.28 0.89 12.99
N ARG A 82 -11.01 1.59 13.87
CA ARG A 82 -10.50 2.78 14.58
C ARG A 82 -9.27 2.48 15.42
N ARG A 83 -9.25 1.33 16.10
CA ARG A 83 -8.10 0.88 16.89
C ARG A 83 -6.87 0.61 16.01
N VAL A 84 -7.06 -0.05 14.86
CA VAL A 84 -5.99 -0.29 13.89
C VAL A 84 -5.44 1.04 13.35
N LYS A 85 -6.31 2.00 12.98
CA LYS A 85 -5.89 3.34 12.55
C LYS A 85 -5.04 4.04 13.60
N THR A 86 -5.46 3.97 14.87
CA THR A 86 -4.71 4.55 16.01
C THR A 86 -3.32 3.92 16.17
N LEU A 87 -3.25 2.58 16.14
CA LEU A 87 -1.97 1.86 16.26
C LEU A 87 -1.03 2.19 15.10
N ARG A 88 -1.57 2.33 13.89
CA ARG A 88 -0.81 2.73 12.71
C ARG A 88 -0.17 4.10 12.90
N GLY A 89 -0.96 5.11 13.32
CA GLY A 89 -0.44 6.45 13.59
C GLY A 89 0.67 6.48 14.64
N ILE A 90 0.56 5.67 15.69
CA ILE A 90 1.63 5.51 16.69
C ILE A 90 2.90 4.93 16.05
N LEU A 91 2.76 3.87 15.24
CA LEU A 91 3.88 3.22 14.56
C LEU A 91 4.58 4.19 13.59
N SER A 92 3.82 4.96 12.81
CA SER A 92 4.35 5.98 11.90
C SER A 92 5.12 7.06 12.67
N GLY A 93 4.59 7.51 13.81
CA GLY A 93 5.30 8.44 14.70
C GLY A 93 6.62 7.86 15.25
N MET A 94 6.65 6.57 15.60
CA MET A 94 7.87 5.89 16.02
C MET A 94 8.91 5.80 14.90
N ILE A 95 8.50 5.47 13.68
CA ILE A 95 9.38 5.34 12.51
C ILE A 95 9.99 6.70 12.14
N VAL A 96 9.19 7.77 12.11
CA VAL A 96 9.68 9.13 11.84
C VAL A 96 10.63 9.60 12.96
N GLY A 97 10.29 9.29 14.22
CA GLY A 97 11.09 9.67 15.38
C GLY A 97 12.37 8.85 15.59
N SER A 98 12.54 7.70 14.94
CA SER A 98 13.70 6.83 15.14
C SER A 98 14.94 7.26 14.35
N GLY A 99 14.81 8.21 13.41
CA GLY A 99 15.91 8.66 12.55
C GLY A 99 16.28 7.67 11.43
N ILE A 100 15.46 6.64 11.19
CA ILE A 100 15.59 5.77 10.01
C ILE A 100 15.24 6.60 8.77
N ASN A 101 15.95 6.40 7.65
CA ASN A 101 15.64 7.05 6.38
C ASN A 101 14.41 6.40 5.71
N TRP A 102 13.26 6.52 6.36
CA TRP A 102 11.98 5.96 5.94
C TRP A 102 11.53 6.51 4.58
N ALA A 103 11.96 7.73 4.21
CA ALA A 103 11.62 8.35 2.93
C ALA A 103 12.35 7.72 1.73
N ALA A 104 13.39 6.92 1.97
CA ALA A 104 14.11 6.19 0.92
C ALA A 104 13.67 4.72 0.80
N ASP A 105 12.74 4.27 1.65
CA ASP A 105 12.14 2.94 1.60
C ASP A 105 10.66 3.10 1.25
N ASP A 106 10.26 2.61 0.07
CA ASP A 106 8.89 2.83 -0.43
C ASP A 106 7.83 2.28 0.53
N GLY A 107 8.08 1.16 1.20
CA GLY A 107 7.15 0.56 2.15
C GLY A 107 7.02 1.34 3.46
N LEU A 108 8.11 1.91 3.96
CA LEU A 108 8.06 2.82 5.10
C LEU A 108 7.48 4.18 4.72
N SER A 109 7.76 4.66 3.51
CA SER A 109 7.19 5.90 2.99
C SER A 109 5.67 5.79 2.87
N GLU A 110 5.15 4.68 2.35
CA GLU A 110 3.72 4.41 2.27
C GLU A 110 3.11 4.31 3.68
N LEU A 111 3.76 3.59 4.59
CA LEU A 111 3.26 3.45 5.96
C LEU A 111 3.21 4.79 6.73
N VAL A 112 4.13 5.71 6.44
CA VAL A 112 4.23 7.02 7.11
C VAL A 112 3.36 8.08 6.42
N MET A 113 3.32 8.08 5.09
CA MET A 113 2.67 9.10 4.27
C MET A 113 1.29 8.68 3.77
N GLU A 114 0.79 7.50 4.12
CA GLU A 114 -0.59 7.14 3.81
C GLU A 114 -1.53 8.19 4.40
N ASP A 115 -2.07 9.03 3.51
CA ASP A 115 -3.02 10.04 3.87
C ASP A 115 -4.21 9.38 4.56
N GLU A 116 -4.62 9.97 5.68
CA GLU A 116 -5.87 9.66 6.34
C GLU A 116 -7.07 10.13 5.49
N GLU A 117 -7.13 9.79 4.20
CA GLU A 117 -8.37 9.85 3.44
C GLU A 117 -9.28 8.74 3.96
N ASP A 118 -10.10 9.13 4.94
CA ASP A 118 -11.52 8.79 5.04
C ASP A 118 -12.01 9.41 6.37
N GLY A 119 -12.46 10.66 6.26
CA GLY A 119 -13.26 11.36 7.27
C GLY A 119 -14.72 11.37 6.86
#